data_AF-A0A847GMH7-F1
#
_entry.id   AF-A0A847GMH7-F1
#
_cell.length_a   1.000
_cell.length_b   1.000
_cell.length_c   1.000
_cell.angle_alpha   90.00
_cell.angle_beta   90.00
_cell.angle_gamma   90.00
#
_symmetry.space_group_name_H-M   'P 1'
#
loop_
_entity.id
_entity.type
_entity.pdbx_description
1 polymer ?
#
loop_
_entity_poly.entity_id
_entity_poly.type
_entity_poly.pdbx_seq_one_letter_code
_entity_poly.pdbx_strand_id
1 'polypeptide(L)'
;MLTAGEVLSTYFLETRCQLIEIAATLDRLDRAAAGAAAGSPGQPPTDVRLARIYQSLALLAEPNTTPDRAERLLNLFTHLD
;
A
#
# COMPACT_ATOMS: atom_id res chain seq x y z
N MET A 1 -1.88 -6.09 27.42
CA MET A 1 -1.66 -5.34 26.17
C MET A 1 -0.33 -4.61 26.28
N LEU A 2 0.40 -4.47 25.18
CA LEU A 2 1.64 -3.68 25.14
C LEU A 2 1.31 -2.19 25.28
N THR A 3 2.21 -1.43 25.90
CA THR A 3 2.19 0.04 25.87
C THR A 3 2.52 0.56 24.46
N ALA A 4 2.22 1.83 24.18
CA ALA A 4 2.53 2.43 22.87
C ALA A 4 4.02 2.33 22.50
N GLY A 5 4.93 2.53 23.47
CA GLY A 5 6.37 2.40 23.26
C GLY A 5 6.82 0.96 22.98
N GLU A 6 6.22 -0.02 23.66
CA GLU A 6 6.49 -1.44 23.42
C GLU A 6 5.97 -1.90 22.06
N VAL A 7 4.79 -1.44 21.63
CA VAL A 7 4.27 -1.71 20.27
C VAL A 7 5.25 -1.17 19.23
N LEU A 8 5.66 0.09 19.35
CA LEU A 8 6.59 0.69 18.39
C LEU A 8 7.91 -0.10 18.38
N SER A 9 8.50 -0.38 19.54
CA SER A 9 9.78 -1.08 19.64
C SER A 9 9.72 -2.50 19.05
N THR A 10 8.61 -3.21 19.27
CA THR A 10 8.43 -4.59 18.81
C THR A 10 8.28 -4.68 17.29
N TYR A 11 7.51 -3.76 16.68
CA TYR A 11 7.08 -3.90 15.29
C TYR A 11 7.75 -2.93 14.31
N PHE A 12 8.49 -1.92 14.78
CA PHE A 12 9.04 -0.85 13.93
C PHE A 12 9.90 -1.37 12.77
N LEU A 13 10.77 -2.35 13.02
CA LEU A 13 11.65 -2.88 11.98
C LEU A 13 10.84 -3.58 10.88
N GLU A 14 9.87 -4.41 11.26
CA GLU A 14 9.02 -5.13 10.32
C GLU A 14 8.14 -4.16 9.52
N THR A 15 7.49 -3.21 10.19
CA THR A 15 6.68 -2.17 9.52
C THR A 15 7.53 -1.37 8.53
N ARG A 16 8.76 -1.02 8.90
CA ARG A 16 9.68 -0.31 7.99
C ARG A 16 10.01 -1.15 6.75
N CYS A 17 10.29 -2.44 6.91
CA CYS A 17 10.54 -3.33 5.78
C CYS A 17 9.32 -3.41 4.85
N GLN A 18 8.12 -3.56 5.40
CA GLN A 18 6.87 -3.58 4.62
C GLN A 18 6.68 -2.29 3.80
N LEU A 19 6.94 -1.12 4.40
CA LEU A 19 6.87 0.17 3.71
C LEU A 19 7.86 0.25 2.53
N ILE A 20 9.09 -0.25 2.72
CA ILE A 20 10.12 -0.27 1.67
C ILE A 20 9.69 -1.18 0.51
N GLU A 21 9.10 -2.34 0.79
CA GLU A 21 8.62 -3.26 -0.25
C GLU A 21 7.47 -2.67 -1.05
N ILE A 22 6.57 -1.91 -0.40
CA ILE A 22 5.51 -1.18 -1.11
C ILE A 22 6.13 -0.14 -2.05
N ALA A 23 7.08 0.67 -1.58
CA ALA A 23 7.76 1.67 -2.40
C ALA A 23 8.48 1.02 -3.60
N ALA A 24 9.24 -0.05 -3.36
CA ALA A 24 9.93 -0.78 -4.41
C ALA A 24 8.96 -1.39 -5.45
N THR A 25 7.76 -1.78 -5.04
CA THR A 25 6.71 -2.26 -5.96
C THR A 25 6.20 -1.13 -6.87
N LEU A 26 5.94 0.05 -6.29
CA LEU A 26 5.52 1.22 -7.07
C LEU A 26 6.61 1.67 -8.05
N ASP A 27 7.88 1.69 -7.63
CA ASP A 27 9.02 2.00 -8.51
C ASP A 27 9.10 1.04 -9.72
N ARG A 28 8.85 -0.25 -9.50
CA ARG A 28 8.84 -1.25 -10.59
C ARG A 28 7.68 -1.02 -11.56
N LEU A 29 6.50 -0.64 -11.04
CA LEU A 29 5.34 -0.30 -11.88
C LEU A 29 5.63 0.92 -12.76
N ASP A 30 6.20 1.98 -12.18
CA ASP A 30 6.54 3.19 -12.92
C ASP A 30 7.56 2.93 -14.03
N ARG A 31 8.61 2.14 -13.73
CA ARG A 31 9.60 1.72 -14.73
C ARG A 31 8.99 0.88 -15.85
N ALA A 32 8.07 -0.03 -15.52
CA ALA A 32 7.38 -0.86 -16.51
C ALA A 32 6.48 -0.01 -17.42
N ALA A 33 5.74 0.95 -16.85
CA ALA A 33 4.89 1.89 -17.59
C ALA A 33 5.72 2.79 -18.53
N ALA A 34 6.88 3.28 -18.08
CA ALA A 34 7.80 4.06 -18.92
C ALA A 34 8.35 3.24 -20.09
N GLY A 35 8.66 1.95 -19.87
CA GLY A 35 9.09 1.04 -20.93
C GLY A 35 8.01 0.73 -21.98
N ALA A 36 6.74 0.66 -21.57
CA ALA A 36 5.61 0.46 -22.47
C ALA A 36 5.37 1.66 -23.41
N ALA A 37 5.48 2.88 -22.91
CA ALA A 37 5.34 4.10 -23.71
C ALA A 37 6.36 4.20 -24.87
N ALA A 38 7.47 3.46 -24.80
CA ALA A 38 8.51 3.41 -25.83
C ALA A 38 8.22 2.43 -26.99
N GLY A 39 7.02 1.84 -27.09
CA GLY A 39 6.58 1.07 -28.26
C GLY A 39 5.96 -0.30 -28.00
N SER A 40 5.35 -0.54 -26.84
CA SER A 40 4.60 -1.78 -26.56
C SER A 40 3.33 -1.47 -25.75
N PRO A 41 2.17 -2.07 -26.04
CA PRO A 41 0.91 -1.74 -25.36
C PRO A 41 0.93 -2.31 -23.94
N GLY A 42 1.52 -1.58 -23.01
CA GLY A 42 1.44 -1.87 -21.58
C GLY A 42 0.59 -0.80 -20.92
N GLN A 43 -0.72 -1.02 -20.83
CA GLN A 43 -1.56 -0.21 -19.98
C GLN A 43 -2.61 -1.09 -19.29
N PRO A 44 -2.98 -0.72 -18.04
CA PRO A 44 -4.10 0.20 -17.96
C PRO A 44 -3.75 1.45 -17.13
N PRO A 45 -4.08 2.66 -17.61
CA PRO A 45 -4.12 3.87 -16.79
C PRO A 45 -5.32 3.88 -15.81
N THR A 46 -5.93 2.72 -15.60
CA THR A 46 -7.19 2.52 -14.86
C THR A 46 -7.21 1.13 -14.21
N ASP A 47 -6.07 0.64 -13.68
CA ASP A 47 -6.07 -0.60 -12.89
C ASP A 47 -6.66 -0.34 -11.50
N VAL A 48 -7.81 -0.97 -11.22
CA VAL A 48 -8.51 -0.86 -9.95
C VAL A 48 -7.65 -1.31 -8.77
N ARG A 49 -6.71 -2.26 -8.96
CA ARG A 49 -5.79 -2.72 -7.92
C ARG A 49 -4.84 -1.61 -7.50
N LEU A 50 -4.31 -0.85 -8.46
CA LEU A 50 -3.42 0.28 -8.16
C LEU A 50 -4.18 1.39 -7.42
N ALA A 51 -5.43 1.67 -7.80
CA ALA A 51 -6.28 2.59 -7.08
C ALA A 51 -6.53 2.12 -5.62
N ARG A 52 -6.75 0.82 -5.38
CA ARG A 52 -6.88 0.27 -4.02
C ARG A 52 -5.60 0.36 -3.20
N ILE A 53 -4.43 0.16 -3.81
CA ILE A 53 -3.13 0.35 -3.14
C ILE A 53 -2.99 1.80 -2.66
N TYR A 54 -3.28 2.79 -3.51
CA TYR A 54 -3.21 4.20 -3.10
C TYR A 54 -4.25 4.57 -2.03
N GLN A 55 -5.47 4.06 -2.11
CA GLN A 55 -6.48 4.22 -1.06
C GLN A 55 -6.02 3.59 0.27
N SER A 56 -5.37 2.44 0.22
CA SER A 56 -4.81 1.78 1.39
C SER A 56 -3.73 2.64 2.05
N LEU A 57 -2.82 3.21 1.25
CA LEU A 57 -1.77 4.10 1.76
C LEU A 57 -2.36 5.36 2.44
N ALA A 58 -3.36 5.97 1.81
CA ALA A 58 -4.06 7.11 2.40
C ALA A 58 -4.72 6.74 3.74
N LEU A 59 -5.42 5.61 3.78
CA LEU A 59 -6.05 5.07 4.98
C LEU A 59 -5.03 4.76 6.09
N LEU A 60 -3.87 4.20 5.72
CA LEU A 60 -2.81 3.88 6.68
C LEU A 60 -2.18 5.14 7.29
N ALA A 61 -2.10 6.22 6.52
CA ALA A 61 -1.51 7.49 6.93
C ALA A 61 -2.45 8.35 7.82
N GLU A 62 -3.74 8.04 7.88
CA GLU A 62 -4.69 8.77 8.72
C GLU A 62 -4.27 8.72 10.21
N PRO A 63 -4.13 9.87 10.89
CA PRO A 63 -3.84 9.91 12.32
C PRO A 63 -5.06 9.51 13.15
N ASN A 64 -4.85 8.96 14.34
CA ASN A 64 -5.92 8.67 15.33
C ASN A 64 -7.09 7.82 14.79
N THR A 65 -6.86 6.91 13.84
CA THR A 65 -7.90 6.02 13.31
C THR A 65 -8.23 4.90 14.30
N THR A 66 -9.04 5.27 15.29
CA THR A 66 -9.75 4.33 16.13
C THR A 66 -11.21 4.38 15.70
N PRO A 67 -11.87 3.25 15.38
CA PRO A 67 -11.38 1.86 15.43
C PRO A 67 -10.82 1.29 14.08
N ASP A 68 -9.99 0.25 14.19
CA ASP A 68 -9.78 -0.86 13.24
C ASP A 68 -9.28 -0.56 11.81
N ARG A 69 -8.12 0.12 11.71
CA ARG A 69 -7.41 0.36 10.45
C ARG A 69 -7.19 -0.91 9.59
N ALA A 70 -6.90 -2.06 10.22
CA ALA A 70 -6.67 -3.31 9.51
C ALA A 70 -7.94 -3.85 8.84
N GLU A 71 -9.09 -3.79 9.51
CA GLU A 71 -10.38 -4.21 8.94
C GLU A 71 -10.79 -3.29 7.79
N ARG A 72 -10.65 -1.97 7.97
CA ARG A 72 -10.96 -1.01 6.89
C ARG A 72 -10.08 -1.23 5.66
N LEU A 73 -8.79 -1.55 5.85
CA LEU A 73 -7.89 -1.92 4.76
C LEU A 73 -8.39 -3.20 4.08
N LEU A 74 -8.70 -4.25 4.84
CA LEU A 74 -9.20 -5.51 4.27
C LEU A 74 -10.46 -5.28 3.42
N ASN A 75 -11.39 -4.46 3.91
CA ASN A 75 -12.62 -4.11 3.21
C ASN A 75 -12.41 -3.36 1.88
N LEU A 76 -11.25 -2.70 1.67
CA LEU A 76 -10.91 -2.12 0.36
C LEU A 76 -10.69 -3.19 -0.73
N PHE A 77 -10.41 -4.43 -0.34
CA PHE A 77 -10.08 -5.54 -1.25
C PHE A 77 -11.18 -6.60 -1.38
N THR A 78 -12.25 -6.56 -0.59
CA THR A 78 -13.31 -7.59 -0.55
C THR A 78 -14.08 -7.79 -1.87
N HIS A 79 -14.04 -6.83 -2.80
CA HIS A 79 -14.75 -6.88 -4.09
C HIS A 79 -13.83 -6.64 -5.29
N LEU A 80 -12.56 -7.04 -5.16
CA LEU A 80 -11.62 -7.03 -6.28
C LEU A 80 -11.80 -8.34 -7.07
N ASP A 81 -12.71 -8.30 -8.05
CA ASP A 81 -12.93 -9.39 -9.02
C ASP A 81 -11.93 -9.32 -10.19
#